data_AF-A0A7W5FIP0-F1
#
_entry.id   AF-A0A7W5FIP0-F1
#
_cell.length_a   1.000
_cell.length_b   1.000
_cell.length_c   1.000
_cell.angle_alpha   90.00
_cell.angle_beta   90.00
_cell.angle_gamma   90.00
#
_symmetry.space_group_name_H-M   'P 1'
#
loop_
_entity.id
_entity.type
_entity.pdbx_description
1 polymer ?
#
loop_
_entity_poly.entity_id
_entity_poly.type
_entity_poly.pdbx_seq_one_letter_code
_entity_poly.pdbx_strand_id
1 'polypeptide(L)'
;MRRMLYRLLKLAVTGKPWGEAVLAEFDQTTGTWAALRWTAGGLWVAVRERPVAYGGALAAVLLAVTTSFSFSVWFVPSNAMTPTLAVTSRHLVDRIGYRVTGIDHGDIVALPIPDAPGHETLLRVIGLPGDRIECRDGRVLRGGTALDEPYLSFESQVVGTECAPVTVPDGAVYVLGDSRPVAQDSRHWGLISADDVTGRLVM
;
A
#
# COMPACT_ATOMS: atom_id res chain seq x y z
N MET A 1 -39.62 -38.95 -11.40
CA MET A 1 -39.00 -38.30 -10.22
C MET A 1 -37.60 -38.84 -9.89
N ARG A 2 -37.44 -40.13 -9.55
CA ARG A 2 -36.13 -40.74 -9.17
C ARG A 2 -35.01 -40.58 -10.21
N ARG A 3 -35.31 -40.75 -11.50
CA ARG A 3 -34.33 -40.51 -12.59
C ARG A 3 -33.82 -39.06 -12.66
N MET A 4 -34.64 -38.09 -12.25
CA MET A 4 -34.27 -36.66 -12.22
C MET A 4 -33.35 -36.38 -11.03
N LEU A 5 -33.67 -36.93 -9.87
CA LEU A 5 -32.85 -36.87 -8.66
C LEU A 5 -31.47 -37.50 -8.86
N TYR A 6 -31.41 -38.66 -9.54
CA TYR A 6 -30.14 -39.30 -9.90
C TYR A 6 -29.26 -38.41 -10.81
N ARG A 7 -29.85 -37.78 -11.84
CA ARG A 7 -29.10 -36.89 -12.75
C ARG A 7 -28.52 -35.69 -12.01
N LEU A 8 -29.29 -35.09 -11.10
CA LEU A 8 -28.85 -33.97 -10.27
C LEU A 8 -27.72 -34.37 -9.32
N LEU A 9 -27.87 -35.50 -8.63
CA LEU A 9 -26.85 -36.03 -7.73
C LEU A 9 -25.56 -36.37 -8.50
N LYS A 10 -25.68 -37.05 -9.65
CA LYS A 10 -24.55 -37.39 -10.53
C LYS A 10 -23.76 -36.15 -10.92
N LEU A 11 -24.43 -35.09 -11.39
CA LEU A 11 -23.78 -33.80 -11.71
C LEU A 11 -23.01 -33.20 -10.52
N ALA A 12 -23.56 -33.29 -9.31
CA ALA A 12 -22.94 -32.71 -8.11
C ALA A 12 -21.72 -33.49 -7.60
N VAL A 13 -21.69 -34.81 -7.82
CA VAL A 13 -20.65 -35.71 -7.26
C VAL A 13 -19.63 -36.19 -8.30
N THR A 14 -19.86 -35.93 -9.61
CA THR A 14 -18.92 -36.29 -10.68
C THR A 14 -17.55 -35.62 -10.45
N GLY A 15 -16.48 -36.41 -10.52
CA GLY A 15 -15.11 -35.95 -10.29
C GLY A 15 -14.66 -35.93 -8.82
N LYS A 16 -15.51 -36.38 -7.88
CA LYS A 16 -15.14 -36.54 -6.46
C LYS A 16 -14.75 -37.98 -6.14
N PRO A 17 -13.73 -38.24 -5.29
CA PRO A 17 -13.25 -39.59 -4.96
C PRO A 17 -14.32 -40.52 -4.38
N TRP A 18 -15.31 -39.94 -3.69
CA TRP A 18 -16.44 -40.63 -3.07
C TRP A 18 -17.71 -40.62 -3.93
N GLY A 19 -17.69 -39.97 -5.10
CA GLY A 19 -18.89 -39.73 -5.90
C GLY A 19 -19.54 -41.00 -6.43
N GLU A 20 -18.74 -41.98 -6.85
CA GLU A 20 -19.24 -43.30 -7.30
C GLU A 20 -19.91 -44.08 -6.15
N ALA A 21 -19.35 -44.01 -4.94
CA ALA A 21 -19.93 -44.67 -3.76
C ALA A 21 -21.32 -44.09 -3.42
N VAL A 22 -21.47 -42.76 -3.48
CA VAL A 22 -22.75 -42.08 -3.23
C VAL A 22 -23.79 -42.40 -4.31
N LEU A 23 -23.40 -42.58 -5.56
CA LEU A 23 -24.30 -43.01 -6.64
C LEU A 23 -24.74 -44.46 -6.50
N ALA A 24 -23.80 -45.35 -6.13
CA ALA A 24 -24.09 -46.76 -5.88
C ALA A 24 -25.08 -46.94 -4.71
N GLU A 25 -24.94 -46.15 -3.65
CA GLU A 25 -25.83 -46.19 -2.50
C GLU A 25 -27.22 -45.60 -2.81
N PHE A 26 -27.28 -44.56 -3.65
CA PHE A 26 -28.56 -44.03 -4.16
C PHE A 26 -29.35 -45.06 -4.97
N ASP A 27 -28.67 -45.92 -5.75
CA ASP A 27 -29.33 -46.96 -6.54
C ASP A 27 -30.00 -48.04 -5.67
N GLN A 28 -29.54 -48.22 -4.44
CA GLN A 28 -30.15 -49.14 -3.47
C GLN A 28 -31.38 -48.55 -2.75
N THR A 29 -31.62 -47.24 -2.85
CA THR A 29 -32.77 -46.61 -2.18
C THR A 29 -34.12 -47.02 -2.80
N THR A 30 -35.03 -47.51 -1.97
CA THR A 30 -36.42 -47.81 -2.34
C THR A 30 -37.36 -46.77 -1.74
N GLY A 31 -38.19 -46.16 -2.58
CA GLY A 31 -39.15 -45.13 -2.18
C GLY A 31 -38.68 -43.69 -2.41
N THR A 32 -39.65 -42.83 -2.72
CA THR A 32 -39.44 -41.44 -3.15
C THR A 32 -38.80 -40.58 -2.06
N TRP A 33 -39.22 -40.76 -0.81
CA TRP A 33 -38.70 -40.01 0.34
C TRP A 33 -37.26 -40.38 0.70
N ALA A 34 -36.90 -41.66 0.61
CA ALA A 34 -35.54 -42.13 0.83
C ALA A 34 -34.58 -41.56 -0.24
N ALA A 35 -35.00 -41.58 -1.51
CA ALA A 35 -34.23 -40.98 -2.60
C ALA A 35 -34.05 -39.46 -2.42
N LEU A 36 -35.08 -38.74 -1.98
CA LEU A 36 -35.03 -37.29 -1.76
C LEU A 36 -34.07 -36.93 -0.61
N ARG A 37 -34.17 -37.64 0.52
CA ARG A 37 -33.27 -37.48 1.68
C ARG A 37 -31.82 -37.76 1.31
N TRP A 38 -31.58 -38.82 0.53
CA TRP A 38 -30.25 -39.18 0.05
C TRP A 38 -29.65 -38.16 -0.91
N THR A 39 -30.43 -37.68 -1.89
CA THR A 39 -29.97 -36.61 -2.78
C THR A 39 -29.64 -35.34 -2.03
N ALA A 40 -30.45 -34.95 -1.04
CA ALA A 40 -30.20 -33.75 -0.25
C ALA A 40 -28.90 -33.87 0.56
N GLY A 41 -28.63 -35.04 1.15
CA GLY A 41 -27.37 -35.32 1.86
C GLY A 41 -26.14 -35.29 0.95
N GLY A 42 -26.18 -35.98 -0.19
CA GLY A 42 -25.09 -35.99 -1.16
C GLY A 42 -24.81 -34.62 -1.77
N LEU A 43 -25.87 -33.83 -2.04
CA LEU A 43 -25.75 -32.44 -2.49
C LEU A 43 -25.15 -31.55 -1.39
N TRP A 44 -25.58 -31.73 -0.13
CA TRP A 44 -25.07 -30.97 1.01
C TRP A 44 -23.57 -31.22 1.24
N VAL A 45 -23.12 -32.47 1.16
CA VAL A 45 -21.69 -32.82 1.25
C VAL A 45 -20.91 -32.28 0.04
N ALA A 46 -21.46 -32.38 -1.17
CA ALA A 46 -20.82 -31.84 -2.37
C ALA A 46 -20.64 -30.32 -2.31
N VAL A 47 -21.62 -29.60 -1.75
CA VAL A 47 -21.58 -28.16 -1.50
C VAL A 47 -20.60 -27.81 -0.38
N ARG A 48 -20.61 -28.59 0.73
CA ARG A 48 -19.71 -28.41 1.88
C ARG A 48 -18.23 -28.58 1.54
N GLU A 49 -17.89 -29.29 0.47
CA GLU A 49 -16.51 -29.48 0.03
C GLU A 49 -16.00 -28.44 -1.00
N ARG A 50 -16.82 -27.45 -1.39
CA ARG A 50 -16.36 -26.32 -2.23
C ARG A 50 -15.92 -25.01 -1.52
N PRO A 51 -15.88 -24.86 -0.18
CA PRO A 51 -15.67 -23.54 0.45
C PRO A 51 -14.25 -23.00 0.28
N VAL A 52 -13.25 -23.87 0.12
CA VAL A 52 -11.84 -23.45 0.03
C VAL A 52 -11.53 -22.73 -1.29
N ALA A 53 -12.14 -23.16 -2.40
CA ALA A 53 -11.92 -22.55 -3.70
C ALA A 53 -12.56 -21.15 -3.80
N TYR A 54 -13.80 -21.00 -3.31
CA TYR A 54 -14.47 -19.70 -3.29
C TYR A 54 -13.88 -18.74 -2.25
N GLY A 55 -13.48 -19.25 -1.08
CA GLY A 55 -12.79 -18.46 -0.06
C GLY A 55 -11.43 -17.94 -0.55
N GLY A 56 -10.63 -18.80 -1.20
CA GLY A 56 -9.35 -18.40 -1.79
C GLY A 56 -9.51 -17.40 -2.93
N ALA A 57 -10.49 -17.61 -3.83
CA ALA A 57 -10.77 -16.67 -4.91
C ALA A 57 -11.25 -15.30 -4.38
N LEU A 58 -12.13 -15.29 -3.38
CA LEU A 58 -12.59 -14.06 -2.74
C LEU A 58 -11.45 -13.32 -2.05
N ALA A 59 -10.60 -14.01 -1.30
CA ALA A 59 -9.43 -13.42 -0.66
C ALA A 59 -8.46 -12.82 -1.68
N ALA A 60 -8.21 -13.52 -2.80
CA ALA A 60 -7.36 -13.03 -3.87
C ALA A 60 -7.94 -11.77 -4.55
N VAL A 61 -9.26 -11.73 -4.79
CA VAL A 61 -9.94 -10.55 -5.34
C VAL A 61 -9.88 -9.37 -4.37
N LEU A 62 -10.14 -9.60 -3.07
CA LEU A 62 -10.04 -8.57 -2.05
C LEU A 62 -8.61 -8.02 -1.93
N LEU A 63 -7.60 -8.89 -1.97
CA LEU A 63 -6.21 -8.48 -1.99
C LEU A 63 -5.90 -7.65 -3.24
N ALA A 64 -6.26 -8.12 -4.43
CA ALA A 64 -6.01 -7.40 -5.68
C ALA A 64 -6.70 -6.03 -5.72
N VAL A 65 -7.94 -5.94 -5.21
CA VAL A 65 -8.68 -4.68 -5.10
C VAL A 65 -7.96 -3.73 -4.13
N THR A 66 -7.70 -4.18 -2.90
CA THR A 66 -7.04 -3.34 -1.88
C THR A 66 -5.66 -2.84 -2.33
N THR A 67 -4.85 -3.68 -2.98
CA THR A 67 -3.55 -3.25 -3.51
C THR A 67 -3.70 -2.30 -4.70
N SER A 68 -4.69 -2.52 -5.60
CA SER A 68 -4.90 -1.65 -6.76
C SER A 68 -5.31 -0.24 -6.39
N PHE A 69 -6.06 -0.06 -5.29
CA PHE A 69 -6.44 1.27 -4.78
C PHE A 69 -5.35 1.93 -3.94
N SER A 70 -4.32 1.20 -3.54
CA SER A 70 -3.26 1.73 -2.67
C SER A 70 -2.23 2.55 -3.45
N PHE A 71 -2.02 2.27 -4.72
CA PHE A 71 -0.99 2.94 -5.53
C PHE A 71 -1.57 3.91 -6.55
N SER A 72 -0.92 5.05 -6.71
CA SER A 72 -1.24 6.05 -7.73
C SER A 72 0.00 6.40 -8.53
N VAL A 73 -0.15 6.66 -9.83
CA VAL A 73 0.94 7.21 -10.65
C VAL A 73 0.90 8.72 -10.52
N TRP A 74 1.96 9.32 -9.98
CA TRP A 74 2.05 10.75 -9.75
C TRP A 74 3.05 11.40 -10.71
N PHE A 75 2.70 12.59 -11.20
CA PHE A 75 3.52 13.39 -12.11
C PHE A 75 4.30 14.42 -11.30
N VAL A 76 5.62 14.48 -11.46
CA VAL A 76 6.48 15.42 -10.72
C VAL A 76 6.43 16.82 -11.37
N PRO A 77 5.78 17.82 -10.75
CA PRO A 77 5.52 19.11 -11.39
C PRO A 77 6.66 20.12 -11.22
N SER A 78 7.63 19.84 -10.33
CA SER A 78 8.66 20.79 -9.92
C SER A 78 10.06 20.17 -9.92
N ASN A 79 11.06 21.04 -9.85
CA ASN A 79 12.48 20.67 -9.73
C ASN A 79 12.94 20.55 -8.27
N ALA A 80 12.04 20.51 -7.29
CA ALA A 80 12.40 20.47 -5.86
C ALA A 80 13.21 19.21 -5.49
N MET A 81 13.04 18.12 -6.24
CA MET A 81 13.68 16.83 -6.01
C MET A 81 14.77 16.48 -7.02
N THR A 82 15.23 17.41 -7.86
CA THR A 82 16.38 17.14 -8.74
C THR A 82 17.67 17.04 -7.93
N PRO A 83 18.59 16.09 -8.22
CA PRO A 83 18.59 15.19 -9.38
C PRO A 83 17.83 13.88 -9.18
N THR A 84 17.35 13.56 -7.97
CA THR A 84 16.70 12.29 -7.66
C THR A 84 15.43 12.04 -8.49
N LEU A 85 14.58 13.04 -8.65
CA LEU A 85 13.39 12.97 -9.50
C LEU A 85 13.50 14.02 -10.61
N ALA A 86 13.43 13.55 -11.86
CA ALA A 86 13.40 14.44 -13.02
C ALA A 86 12.04 15.14 -13.13
N VAL A 87 12.05 16.41 -13.53
CA VAL A 87 10.80 17.13 -13.80
C VAL A 87 10.01 16.36 -14.87
N THR A 88 8.69 16.27 -14.72
CA THR A 88 7.75 15.56 -15.60
C THR A 88 7.83 14.03 -15.58
N SER A 89 8.71 13.44 -14.77
CA SER A 89 8.74 11.99 -14.59
C SER A 89 7.47 11.50 -13.90
N ARG A 90 7.19 10.21 -14.07
CA ARG A 90 6.06 9.51 -13.46
C ARG A 90 6.59 8.48 -12.48
N HIS A 91 6.12 8.55 -11.25
CA HIS A 91 6.52 7.63 -10.20
C HIS A 91 5.30 7.04 -9.51
N LEU A 92 5.48 5.86 -8.95
CA LEU A 92 4.44 5.21 -8.15
C LEU A 92 4.45 5.78 -6.74
N VAL A 93 3.29 6.16 -6.25
CA VAL A 93 3.09 6.68 -4.90
C VAL A 93 2.13 5.75 -4.17
N ASP A 94 2.58 5.19 -3.06
CA ASP A 94 1.77 4.47 -2.10
C ASP A 94 0.97 5.47 -1.25
N ARG A 95 -0.35 5.41 -1.35
CA ARG A 95 -1.31 6.30 -0.65
C ARG A 95 -1.87 5.67 0.62
N ILE A 96 -1.65 4.37 0.86
CA ILE A 96 -2.28 3.63 1.96
C ILE A 96 -1.25 2.85 2.79
N GLY A 97 -0.33 2.12 2.17
CA GLY A 97 0.61 1.23 2.84
C GLY A 97 1.55 1.96 3.81
N TYR A 98 1.98 3.18 3.49
CA TYR A 98 2.77 4.02 4.41
C TYR A 98 2.01 4.35 5.71
N ARG A 99 0.67 4.40 5.70
CA ARG A 99 -0.12 4.64 6.93
C ARG A 99 -0.07 3.46 7.90
N VAL A 100 0.24 2.26 7.39
CA VAL A 100 0.39 1.04 8.20
C VAL A 100 1.85 0.80 8.57
N THR A 101 2.76 1.05 7.63
CA THR A 101 4.20 0.78 7.82
C THR A 101 4.94 1.94 8.48
N GLY A 102 4.35 3.14 8.50
CA GLY A 102 5.00 4.35 8.98
C GLY A 102 5.79 5.07 7.88
N ILE A 103 6.42 6.17 8.30
CA ILE A 103 7.31 6.99 7.49
C ILE A 103 8.69 6.91 8.14
N ASP A 104 9.72 6.61 7.35
CA ASP A 104 11.09 6.48 7.80
C ASP A 104 11.98 7.62 7.28
N HIS A 105 13.17 7.75 7.87
CA HIS A 105 14.17 8.69 7.39
C HIS A 105 14.56 8.39 5.95
N GLY A 106 14.62 9.45 5.13
CA GLY A 106 14.97 9.33 3.73
C GLY A 106 13.80 8.98 2.82
N ASP A 107 12.62 8.65 3.35
CA ASP A 107 11.41 8.48 2.52
C ASP A 107 11.12 9.76 1.75
N ILE A 108 10.64 9.61 0.51
CA ILE A 108 10.14 10.75 -0.29
C ILE A 108 8.63 10.73 -0.17
N VAL A 109 8.05 11.81 0.36
CA VAL A 109 6.62 11.89 0.68
C VAL A 109 5.92 12.97 -0.14
N ALA A 110 4.67 12.69 -0.51
CA ALA A 110 3.77 13.65 -1.11
C ALA A 110 3.06 14.44 0.01
N LEU A 111 3.04 15.76 -0.13
CA LEU A 111 2.39 16.67 0.82
C LEU A 111 1.76 17.86 0.08
N PRO A 112 0.66 18.42 0.59
CA PRO A 112 0.07 19.64 0.04
C PRO A 112 1.04 20.81 0.24
N ILE A 113 1.09 21.71 -0.74
CA ILE A 113 1.88 22.94 -0.63
C ILE A 113 1.09 23.93 0.23
N PRO A 114 1.59 24.36 1.41
CA PRO A 114 0.85 25.25 2.30
C PRO A 114 0.41 26.56 1.63
N ASP A 115 1.26 27.10 0.75
CA ASP A 115 1.02 28.38 0.05
C ASP A 115 0.23 28.22 -1.27
N ALA A 116 -0.07 26.99 -1.70
CA ALA A 116 -0.75 26.71 -2.96
C ALA A 116 -1.79 25.58 -2.82
N PRO A 117 -3.01 25.90 -2.32
CA PRO A 117 -4.07 24.93 -2.13
C PRO A 117 -4.37 24.11 -3.40
N GLY A 118 -4.61 22.81 -3.22
CA GLY A 118 -4.90 21.88 -4.32
C GLY A 118 -3.67 21.40 -5.10
N HIS A 119 -2.46 21.86 -4.76
CA HIS A 119 -1.21 21.39 -5.33
C HIS A 119 -0.40 20.61 -4.30
N GLU A 120 0.23 19.53 -4.73
CA GLU A 120 1.12 18.70 -3.92
C GLU A 120 2.57 18.84 -4.41
N THR A 121 3.51 18.62 -3.52
CA THR A 121 4.94 18.48 -3.83
C THR A 121 5.50 17.17 -3.27
N LEU A 122 6.64 16.74 -3.78
CA LEU A 122 7.42 15.65 -3.20
C LEU A 122 8.63 16.24 -2.49
N LEU A 123 8.86 15.82 -1.25
CA LEU A 123 10.05 16.19 -0.47
C LEU A 123 10.57 14.97 0.31
N ARG A 124 11.83 15.01 0.70
CA ARG A 124 12.47 13.94 1.48
C ARG A 124 12.30 14.19 2.98
N VAL A 125 11.96 13.14 3.72
CA VAL A 125 11.89 13.15 5.18
C VAL A 125 13.30 13.13 5.76
N ILE A 126 13.64 14.20 6.48
CA ILE A 126 14.95 14.41 7.09
C ILE A 126 14.90 14.23 8.60
N GLY A 127 13.78 14.58 9.23
CA GLY A 127 13.55 14.43 10.67
C GLY A 127 12.19 13.82 10.98
N LEU A 128 12.18 12.93 11.96
CA LEU A 128 11.03 12.26 12.56
C LEU A 128 10.88 12.69 14.02
N PRO A 129 9.74 12.39 14.69
CA PRO A 129 9.54 12.73 16.09
C PRO A 129 10.73 12.36 16.99
N GLY A 130 11.17 13.33 17.80
CA GLY A 130 12.34 13.23 18.69
C GLY A 130 13.67 13.67 18.05
N ASP A 131 13.74 13.81 16.73
CA ASP A 131 14.98 14.26 16.08
C ASP A 131 15.24 15.75 16.34
N ARG A 132 16.52 16.08 16.57
CA ARG A 132 17.01 17.46 16.53
C ARG A 132 17.68 17.71 15.18
N ILE A 133 17.06 18.52 14.33
CA ILE A 133 17.59 18.93 13.03
C ILE A 133 18.23 20.31 13.14
N GLU A 134 19.39 20.48 12.52
CA GLU A 134 20.12 21.75 12.44
C GLU A 134 20.84 21.76 11.09
N CYS A 135 20.94 22.93 10.44
CA CYS A 135 21.72 23.04 9.21
C CYS A 135 22.77 24.12 9.41
N ARG A 136 24.04 23.74 9.20
CA ARG A 136 25.20 24.61 9.43
C ARG A 136 26.31 24.26 8.46
N ASP A 137 26.97 25.29 7.93
CA ASP A 137 28.07 25.16 6.98
C ASP A 137 27.63 24.37 5.73
N GLY A 138 26.38 24.58 5.32
CA GLY A 138 25.75 23.90 4.20
C GLY A 138 25.39 22.43 4.39
N ARG A 139 25.59 21.88 5.58
CA ARG A 139 25.25 20.48 5.89
C ARG A 139 24.04 20.40 6.79
N VAL A 140 23.27 19.32 6.63
CA VAL A 140 22.20 18.97 7.55
C VAL A 140 22.76 18.06 8.63
N LEU A 141 22.46 18.37 9.89
CA LEU A 141 22.84 17.62 11.06
C LEU A 141 21.58 17.06 11.73
N ARG A 142 21.60 15.78 12.10
CA ARG A 142 20.59 15.14 12.94
C ARG A 142 21.23 14.71 14.25
N GLY A 143 20.76 15.24 15.37
CA GLY A 143 21.37 15.02 16.69
C GLY A 143 22.83 15.48 16.78
N GLY A 144 23.22 16.48 15.97
CA GLY A 144 24.60 16.97 15.89
C GLY A 144 25.54 16.16 14.99
N THR A 145 25.07 15.08 14.37
CA THR A 145 25.84 14.32 13.37
C THR A 145 25.43 14.76 11.97
N ALA A 146 26.41 15.10 11.13
CA ALA A 146 26.13 15.42 9.73
C ALA A 146 25.54 14.20 9.01
N LEU A 147 24.47 14.41 8.25
CA LEU A 147 23.87 13.37 7.43
C LEU A 147 24.76 13.03 6.24
N ASP A 148 24.80 11.75 5.88
CA ASP A 148 25.33 11.32 4.59
C ASP A 148 24.22 11.47 3.53
N GLU A 149 24.43 12.37 2.57
CA GLU A 149 23.42 12.77 1.60
C GLU A 149 23.91 12.53 0.15
N PRO A 150 24.17 11.27 -0.25
CA PRO A 150 24.74 10.94 -1.56
C PRO A 150 23.78 11.21 -2.73
N TYR A 151 22.51 11.45 -2.44
CA TYR A 151 21.47 11.78 -3.41
C TYR A 151 21.51 13.25 -3.87
N LEU A 152 22.26 14.11 -3.17
CA LEU A 152 22.39 15.52 -3.53
C LEU A 152 23.35 15.73 -4.70
N SER A 153 23.06 16.73 -5.53
CA SER A 153 24.04 17.25 -6.48
C SER A 153 25.19 17.95 -5.77
N PHE A 154 26.33 18.12 -6.45
CA PHE A 154 27.46 18.88 -5.92
C PHE A 154 27.04 20.30 -5.51
N GLU A 155 26.22 20.97 -6.32
CA GLU A 155 25.69 22.29 -5.98
C GLU A 155 24.87 22.25 -4.67
N SER A 156 23.95 21.30 -4.52
CA SER A 156 23.14 21.16 -3.31
C SER A 156 23.96 20.79 -2.06
N GLN A 157 25.16 20.23 -2.21
CA GLN A 157 26.09 19.96 -1.09
C GLN A 157 26.92 21.18 -0.68
N VAL A 158 27.08 22.16 -1.57
CA VAL A 158 27.99 23.30 -1.39
C VAL A 158 27.22 24.60 -1.15
N VAL A 159 26.04 24.76 -1.74
CA VAL A 159 25.16 25.90 -1.50
C VAL A 159 24.56 25.74 -0.11
N GLY A 160 24.99 26.62 0.80
CA GLY A 160 24.68 26.63 2.22
C GLY A 160 23.21 26.35 2.53
N THR A 161 22.87 25.10 2.82
CA THR A 161 21.64 24.76 3.53
C THR A 161 21.79 25.26 4.96
N GLU A 162 21.14 26.36 5.30
CA GLU A 162 21.12 26.95 6.63
C GLU A 162 19.71 26.87 7.21
N CYS A 163 19.59 26.44 8.46
CA CYS A 163 18.31 26.34 9.14
C CYS A 163 18.51 26.38 10.66
N ALA A 164 17.58 27.03 11.36
CA ALA A 164 17.62 27.09 12.81
C ALA A 164 17.45 25.68 13.42
N PRO A 165 18.13 25.37 14.54
CA PRO A 165 17.92 24.11 15.23
C PRO A 165 16.45 23.92 15.62
N VAL A 166 15.89 22.77 15.30
CA VAL A 166 14.51 22.40 15.59
C VAL A 166 14.46 20.97 16.13
N THR A 167 13.64 20.74 17.15
CA THR A 167 13.30 19.39 17.60
C THR A 167 11.94 19.04 17.04
N VAL A 168 11.85 17.92 16.32
CA VAL A 168 10.60 17.46 15.70
C VAL A 168 9.70 16.88 16.80
N PRO A 169 8.52 17.44 17.06
CA PRO A 169 7.58 16.90 18.04
C PRO A 169 6.85 15.67 17.49
N ASP A 170 6.15 14.95 18.38
CA ASP A 170 5.23 13.89 17.98
C ASP A 170 4.18 14.42 17.00
N GLY A 171 3.85 13.59 15.98
CA GLY A 171 2.88 13.94 14.94
C GLY A 171 3.39 14.91 13.87
N ALA A 172 4.69 15.24 13.85
CA ALA A 172 5.29 16.09 12.83
C ALA A 172 6.49 15.44 12.13
N VAL A 173 6.84 15.97 10.97
CA VAL A 173 8.04 15.62 10.22
C VAL A 173 8.77 16.89 9.77
N TYR A 174 10.09 16.77 9.58
CA TYR A 174 10.91 17.80 8.94
C TYR A 174 11.34 17.30 7.58
N VAL A 175 11.00 18.02 6.51
CA VAL A 175 11.22 17.61 5.13
C VAL A 175 12.11 18.62 4.39
N LEU A 176 12.98 18.13 3.50
CA LEU A 176 13.79 18.95 2.60
C LEU A 176 13.67 18.46 1.16
N GLY A 177 13.78 19.38 0.21
CA GLY A 177 14.00 19.01 -1.18
C GLY A 177 15.47 18.66 -1.45
N ASP A 178 15.70 17.72 -2.37
CA ASP A 178 17.05 17.36 -2.79
C ASP A 178 17.71 18.49 -3.62
N SER A 179 16.90 19.36 -4.22
CA SER A 179 17.33 20.60 -4.87
C SER A 179 17.37 21.74 -3.85
N ARG A 180 18.37 21.71 -2.97
CA ARG A 180 18.50 22.60 -1.81
C ARG A 180 18.35 24.09 -2.11
N PRO A 181 18.86 24.65 -3.23
CA PRO A 181 18.76 26.08 -3.49
C PRO A 181 17.35 26.56 -3.88
N VAL A 182 16.48 25.67 -4.38
CA VAL A 182 15.20 26.06 -5.02
C VAL A 182 13.98 25.44 -4.37
N ALA A 183 14.14 24.35 -3.61
CA ALA A 183 13.02 23.70 -2.94
C ALA A 183 12.43 24.61 -1.84
N GLN A 184 11.13 24.82 -1.89
CA GLN A 184 10.35 25.27 -0.74
C GLN A 184 10.00 24.04 0.10
N ASP A 185 10.46 24.04 1.34
CA ASP A 185 10.39 22.89 2.24
C ASP A 185 10.34 23.36 3.71
N SER A 186 10.68 22.51 4.68
CA SER A 186 10.60 22.87 6.09
C SER A 186 11.49 24.04 6.51
N ARG A 187 12.44 24.47 5.68
CA ARG A 187 13.19 25.73 5.92
C ARG A 187 12.32 26.97 5.73
N HIS A 188 11.30 26.87 4.89
CA HIS A 188 10.37 27.95 4.57
C HIS A 188 9.04 27.80 5.34
N TRP A 189 8.48 26.59 5.40
CA TRP A 189 7.18 26.34 6.05
C TRP A 189 7.28 25.89 7.51
N GLY A 190 8.46 25.50 7.98
CA GLY A 190 8.63 24.87 9.28
C GLY A 190 8.25 23.39 9.29
N LEU A 191 7.86 22.89 10.45
CA LEU A 191 7.47 21.49 10.64
C LEU A 191 6.15 21.20 9.93
N ILE A 192 6.06 20.04 9.29
CA ILE A 192 4.86 19.58 8.59
C ILE A 192 4.15 18.55 9.45
N SER A 193 2.82 18.62 9.53
CA SER A 193 2.03 17.59 10.21
C SER A 193 2.22 16.25 9.50
N ALA A 194 2.47 15.18 10.25
CA ALA A 194 2.52 13.83 9.68
C ALA A 194 1.17 13.44 9.04
N ASP A 195 0.07 14.02 9.51
CA ASP A 195 -1.28 13.82 8.94
C ASP A 195 -1.47 14.52 7.58
N ASP A 196 -0.66 15.53 7.27
CA ASP A 196 -0.69 16.20 5.96
C ASP A 196 0.06 15.40 4.88
N VAL A 197 0.81 14.36 5.27
CA VAL A 197 1.42 13.46 4.29
C VAL A 197 0.32 12.67 3.58
N THR A 198 0.28 12.78 2.26
CA THR A 198 -0.76 12.17 1.43
C THR A 198 -0.27 10.92 0.70
N GLY A 199 1.03 10.63 0.70
CA GLY A 199 1.60 9.45 0.07
C GLY A 199 3.10 9.32 0.29
N ARG A 200 3.64 8.13 0.01
CA ARG A 200 5.08 7.84 -0.03
C ARG A 200 5.46 7.32 -1.40
N LEU A 201 6.54 7.84 -1.97
CA LEU A 201 7.11 7.38 -3.22
C LEU A 201 7.62 5.94 -3.07
N VAL A 202 7.30 5.08 -4.03
CA VAL A 202 7.91 3.76 -4.17
C VAL A 202 9.10 3.91 -5.11
N MET A 203 10.31 3.72 -4.59
CA MET A 203 11.55 3.71 -5.37
C MET A 203 11.96 2.30 -5.77
#